data_AF-A0A924C0C7-F1
#
_entry.id   AF-A0A924C0C7-F1
#
_cell.length_a   1.000
_cell.length_b   1.000
_cell.length_c   1.000
_cell.angle_alpha   90.00
_cell.angle_beta   90.00
_cell.angle_gamma   90.00
#
_symmetry.space_group_name_H-M   'P 1'
#
loop_
_entity.id
_entity.type
_entity.pdbx_description
1 polymer ?
#
loop_
_entity_poly.entity_id
_entity_poly.type
_entity_poly.pdbx_seq_one_letter_code
_entity_poly.pdbx_strand_id
1 'polypeptide(L)' 'MDQTEGAGQIMIEIDGGSVNTGRQLFNKTLRASEFFDIEKYPKIRVHSLHLIFEGDNLKQINR' A
#
# COMPACT_ATOMS: atom_id res chain seq x y z
N MET A 1 -19.30 15.19 -26.52
CA MET A 1 -18.13 14.33 -26.32
C MET A 1 -18.25 13.77 -24.93
N ASP A 2 -18.37 12.46 -24.84
CA ASP A 2 -18.68 11.72 -23.61
C ASP A 2 -17.40 11.59 -22.79
N GLN A 3 -17.33 12.23 -21.62
CA GLN A 3 -16.22 12.01 -20.70
C GLN A 3 -16.55 10.74 -19.92
N THR A 4 -16.01 9.61 -20.36
CA THR A 4 -15.99 8.40 -19.53
C THR A 4 -15.24 8.72 -18.25
N GLU A 5 -15.97 8.91 -17.14
CA GLU A 5 -15.41 9.00 -15.80
C GLU A 5 -14.60 7.73 -15.54
N GLY A 6 -13.27 7.87 -15.55
CA GLY A 6 -12.37 6.76 -15.27
C GLY A 6 -12.47 6.40 -13.78
N ALA A 7 -12.85 5.17 -13.47
CA ALA A 7 -12.72 4.62 -12.12
C ALA A 7 -11.38 3.90 -12.01
N GLY A 8 -10.55 4.33 -11.05
CA GLY A 8 -9.24 3.74 -10.79
C GLY A 8 -9.20 3.00 -9.45
N GLN A 9 -8.39 1.95 -9.38
CA GLN A 9 -7.99 1.29 -8.14
C GLN A 9 -6.47 1.29 -8.06
N ILE A 10 -5.93 1.62 -6.89
CA ILE A 10 -4.52 1.50 -6.57
C ILE A 10 -4.35 0.26 -5.70
N MET A 11 -3.38 -0.58 -6.04
CA MET A 11 -2.88 -1.62 -5.16
C MET A 11 -1.43 -1.30 -4.84
N ILE A 12 -1.09 -1.27 -3.56
CA ILE A 12 0.28 -1.11 -3.10
C ILE A 12 0.70 -2.42 -2.44
N GLU A 13 1.83 -2.94 -2.89
CA GLU A 13 2.48 -4.10 -2.28
C GLU A 13 3.82 -3.64 -1.69
N ILE A 14 4.00 -3.88 -0.40
CA ILE A 14 5.19 -3.49 0.36
C ILE A 14 5.90 -4.75 0.83
N ASP A 15 7.21 -4.84 0.60
CA ASP A 15 8.04 -5.89 1.17
C ASP A 15 8.25 -5.65 2.68
N GLY A 16 7.74 -6.54 3.53
CA GLY A 16 7.89 -6.43 4.98
C GLY A 16 9.35 -6.51 5.44
N GLY A 17 10.20 -7.20 4.67
CA GLY A 17 11.65 -7.26 4.89
C GLY A 17 12.36 -5.92 4.67
N SER A 18 11.77 -5.01 3.89
CA SER A 18 12.35 -3.70 3.59
C SER A 18 12.32 -2.71 4.77
N VAL A 19 11.64 -3.05 5.88
CA VAL A 19 11.56 -2.18 7.06
C VAL A 19 12.93 -1.72 7.53
N ASN A 20 13.06 -0.41 7.73
CA ASN A 20 14.28 0.22 8.22
C ASN A 20 13.96 1.43 9.10
N THR A 21 14.29 1.32 10.39
CA THR A 21 14.13 2.40 11.39
C THR A 21 15.47 3.06 11.75
N GLY A 22 16.55 2.78 11.02
CA GLY A 22 17.90 3.21 11.35
C GLY A 22 18.55 2.46 12.53
N ARG A 23 17.89 1.45 13.10
CA ARG A 23 18.42 0.62 14.20
C ARG A 23 18.23 -0.86 13.89
N GLN A 24 19.34 -1.59 13.71
CA GLN A 24 19.31 -2.99 13.27
C GLN A 24 18.54 -3.90 14.23
N LEU A 25 18.72 -3.73 15.54
CA LEU A 25 18.00 -4.53 16.54
C LEU A 25 16.48 -4.34 16.42
N PHE A 26 16.03 -3.10 16.21
CA PHE A 26 14.61 -2.83 16.11
C PHE A 26 14.02 -3.33 14.78
N ASN A 27 14.77 -3.22 13.67
CA ASN A 27 14.40 -3.86 12.41
C ASN A 27 14.21 -5.38 12.57
N LYS A 28 15.10 -6.04 13.33
CA LYS A 28 14.97 -7.48 13.61
C LYS A 28 13.70 -7.79 14.40
N THR A 29 13.39 -7.00 15.43
CA THR A 29 12.15 -7.15 16.22
C THR A 29 10.91 -7.02 15.34
N LEU A 30 10.83 -6.01 14.47
CA LEU A 30 9.66 -5.80 13.61
C LEU A 30 9.44 -6.92 12.60
N ARG A 31 10.50 -7.58 12.14
CA ARG A 31 10.42 -8.71 11.19
C ARG A 31 10.01 -10.02 11.84
N ALA A 32 10.14 -10.14 13.17
CA ALA A 32 9.89 -11.38 13.91
C ALA A 32 8.41 -11.79 13.88
N SER A 33 8.17 -13.05 14.25
CA SER A 33 6.84 -13.68 14.32
C SER A 33 5.85 -12.95 15.22
N GLU A 34 6.33 -12.22 16.23
CA GLU A 34 5.50 -11.45 17.16
C GLU A 34 4.99 -10.12 16.57
N PHE A 35 5.49 -9.71 15.39
CA PHE A 35 5.13 -8.46 14.72
C PHE A 35 4.68 -8.71 13.28
N PHE A 36 5.51 -8.43 12.28
CA PHE A 36 5.11 -8.59 10.89
C PHE A 36 5.18 -10.03 10.41
N ASP A 37 5.88 -10.92 11.14
CA ASP A 37 6.03 -12.34 10.79
C ASP A 37 6.39 -12.52 9.31
N ILE A 38 7.47 -11.87 8.86
CA ILE A 38 7.77 -11.74 7.42
C ILE A 38 8.09 -13.07 6.75
N GLU A 39 8.43 -14.11 7.52
CA GLU A 39 8.62 -15.46 7.01
C GLU A 39 7.29 -16.06 6.53
N LYS A 40 6.20 -15.78 7.26
CA LYS A 40 4.84 -16.22 6.92
C LYS A 40 4.09 -15.23 6.03
N TYR A 41 4.29 -13.93 6.25
CA TYR A 41 3.62 -12.83 5.56
C TYR A 41 4.65 -11.85 4.99
N PRO A 42 5.36 -12.20 3.91
CA PRO A 42 6.45 -11.39 3.38
C PRO A 42 5.98 -10.04 2.78
N LYS A 43 4.68 -9.89 2.50
CA LYS A 43 4.14 -8.73 1.80
C LYS A 43 2.96 -8.12 2.53
N ILE A 44 2.98 -6.81 2.69
CA ILE A 44 1.86 -6.00 3.16
C ILE A 44 1.14 -5.45 1.94
N ARG A 45 -0.18 -5.68 1.85
CA ARG A 45 -1.00 -5.18 0.75
C ARG A 45 -1.96 -4.11 1.24
N VAL A 46 -1.95 -2.98 0.56
CA VAL A 46 -2.93 -1.92 0.73
C VAL A 46 -3.73 -1.85 -0.56
N HIS A 47 -5.01 -2.14 -0.46
CA HIS A 47 -5.96 -1.92 -1.54
C HIS A 47 -6.57 -0.54 -1.36
N SER A 48 -6.52 0.27 -2.40
CA SER A 48 -7.10 1.60 -2.36
C SER A 48 -8.59 1.58 -2.63
N LEU A 49 -9.08 2.77 -2.36
CA LEU A 49 -10.41 3.27 -2.44
C LEU A 49 -10.68 3.82 -3.84
N HIS A 50 -11.96 3.83 -4.24
CA HIS A 50 -12.37 4.24 -5.58
C HIS A 50 -11.86 5.65 -5.88
N LEU A 51 -11.05 5.75 -6.94
CA LEU A 51 -10.57 7.01 -7.48
C LEU A 51 -11.54 7.52 -8.53
N ILE A 52 -11.97 8.76 -8.40
CA ILE A 52 -12.81 9.46 -9.38
C ILE A 52 -11.94 10.45 -10.14
N PHE A 53 -11.88 10.31 -11.47
CA PHE A 53 -11.13 11.19 -12.35
C PHE A 53 -12.07 12.09 -13.18
N GLU A 54 -11.67 13.34 -13.39
CA GLU A 54 -12.34 14.29 -14.29
C GLU A 54 -11.32 14.75 -15.35
N GLY A 55 -11.43 14.17 -16.55
CA GLY A 55 -10.34 14.23 -17.53
C GLY A 55 -9.07 13.58 -16.97
N ASP A 56 -7.93 14.27 -17.07
CA ASP A 56 -6.64 13.79 -16.57
C ASP A 56 -6.41 14.08 -15.07
N ASN A 57 -7.35 14.73 -14.39
CA ASN A 57 -7.18 15.16 -13.00
C ASN A 57 -7.90 14.20 -12.03
N LEU A 58 -7.20 13.78 -10.97
CA LEU A 58 -7.81 13.07 -9.85
C LEU A 58 -8.64 14.04 -9.01
N LYS A 59 -9.95 13.82 -8.93
CA LYS A 59 -10.88 14.71 -8.25
C LYS A 59 -11.19 14.28 -6.81
N GLN A 60 -11.33 12.97 -6.58
CA GLN A 60 -11.82 12.46 -5.29
C GLN A 60 -11.31 11.04 -5.00
N ILE A 61 -11.12 10.74 -3.70
CA ILE A 61 -10.78 9.42 -3.16
C ILE A 61 -11.89 9.01 -2.19
N ASN A 62 -12.60 7.91 -2.45
CA ASN A 62 -13.76 7.47 -1.67
C ASN A 62 -13.54 6.19 -0.87
N ARG A 63 -13.66 6.31 0.47
CA ARG A 63 -13.50 5.22 1.45
C ARG A 63 -14.54 4.10 1.37
#